data_AF-A0A0F6YH90-F1
#
_entry.id   AF-A0A0F6YH90-F1
#
_cell.length_a   1.000
_cell.length_b   1.000
_cell.length_c   1.000
_cell.angle_alpha   90.00
_cell.angle_beta   90.00
_cell.angle_gamma   90.00
#
_symmetry.space_group_name_H-M   'P 1'
#
loop_
_entity.id
_entity.type
_entity.pdbx_description
1 polymer ?
#
loop_
_entity_poly.entity_id
_entity_poly.type
_entity_poly.pdbx_seq_one_letter_code
_entity_poly.pdbx_strand_id
1 'polypeptide(L)'
;MDDEVCSLTRSRIALLWLALVSACSGAHDGSPAAPHVIAPGQEATVAAMLGEGDPLPDGCTWDGAAIDHDRVIARFVCATGGVAIELRHPELGSGAARTEQFVLVPTSGTASPALLRAITARVRAREASFRWSRTQSRATAGS
;
A
#
# COMPACT_ATOMS: atom_id res chain seq x y z
N MET A 1 34.42 -24.90 -31.44
CA MET A 1 34.72 -23.47 -31.22
C MET A 1 33.41 -22.85 -30.79
N ASP A 2 32.90 -23.22 -29.61
CA ASP A 2 33.54 -22.96 -28.30
C ASP A 2 33.91 -21.47 -28.24
N ASP A 3 33.13 -20.68 -27.52
CA ASP A 3 33.34 -20.40 -26.08
C ASP A 3 34.30 -19.19 -25.99
N GLU A 4 34.20 -18.29 -25.02
CA GLU A 4 34.19 -18.69 -23.63
C GLU A 4 33.93 -17.47 -22.75
N VAL A 5 33.92 -17.71 -21.45
CA VAL A 5 34.41 -16.77 -20.44
C VAL A 5 33.32 -15.98 -19.69
N CYS A 6 32.26 -16.63 -19.20
CA CYS A 6 32.24 -17.22 -17.84
C CYS A 6 33.49 -18.03 -17.49
N SER A 7 34.65 -17.38 -17.33
CA SER A 7 35.87 -18.05 -16.88
C SER A 7 36.92 -17.03 -16.49
N LEU A 8 37.07 -16.80 -15.18
CA LEU A 8 38.41 -16.49 -14.71
C LEU A 8 39.33 -17.62 -15.21
N THR A 9 40.31 -17.35 -16.08
CA THR A 9 41.72 -17.78 -15.93
C THR A 9 42.61 -17.13 -17.00
N ARG A 10 43.78 -16.66 -16.54
CA ARG A 10 44.85 -15.97 -17.27
C ARG A 10 45.31 -16.71 -18.55
N SER A 11 45.39 -16.02 -19.69
CA SER A 11 46.62 -16.00 -20.51
C SER A 11 46.52 -15.03 -21.69
N ARG A 12 47.63 -14.36 -21.97
CA ARG A 12 47.84 -13.30 -22.97
C ARG A 12 47.55 -13.83 -24.39
N ILE A 13 46.83 -13.09 -25.24
CA ILE A 13 47.09 -12.91 -26.70
C ILE A 13 46.09 -11.89 -27.28
N ALA A 14 46.54 -11.19 -28.32
CA ALA A 14 46.17 -9.84 -28.73
C ALA A 14 45.07 -9.73 -29.81
N LEU A 15 44.34 -8.61 -29.75
CA LEU A 15 43.78 -7.77 -30.84
C LEU A 15 43.04 -8.42 -32.02
N LEU A 16 41.73 -8.12 -32.16
CA LEU A 16 41.11 -7.68 -33.42
C LEU A 16 39.68 -7.11 -33.21
N TRP A 17 39.41 -6.02 -33.91
CA TRP A 17 38.22 -5.18 -33.87
C TRP A 17 36.97 -5.86 -34.47
N LEU A 18 35.89 -6.03 -33.69
CA LEU A 18 34.52 -6.10 -34.21
C LEU A 18 33.53 -5.64 -33.12
N ALA A 19 32.98 -4.45 -33.30
CA ALA A 19 31.91 -3.92 -32.46
C ALA A 19 30.58 -4.52 -32.92
N LEU A 20 30.07 -5.55 -32.20
CA LEU A 20 28.66 -5.93 -32.25
C LEU A 20 28.05 -5.62 -30.88
N VAL A 21 27.44 -4.44 -30.78
CA VAL A 21 26.55 -4.08 -29.68
C VAL A 21 25.32 -5.00 -29.76
N SER A 22 25.31 -6.09 -29.00
CA SER A 22 24.08 -6.84 -28.73
C SER A 22 23.21 -6.00 -27.81
N ALA A 23 22.38 -5.16 -28.43
CA ALA A 23 21.14 -4.69 -27.82
C ALA A 23 20.11 -5.85 -27.80
N CYS A 24 19.12 -5.73 -26.92
CA CYS A 24 17.99 -6.65 -26.65
C CYS A 24 18.30 -7.64 -25.50
N SER A 25 17.69 -7.56 -24.32
CA SER A 25 16.36 -7.06 -23.99
C SER A 25 16.32 -6.55 -22.55
N GLY A 26 16.38 -5.23 -22.41
CA GLY A 26 15.95 -4.55 -21.18
C GLY A 26 14.46 -4.22 -21.25
N ALA A 27 13.60 -5.21 -21.50
CA ALA A 27 12.19 -5.05 -21.16
C ALA A 27 12.09 -5.23 -19.65
N HIS A 28 12.29 -4.14 -18.90
CA HIS A 28 11.59 -4.03 -17.64
C HIS A 28 10.12 -3.95 -18.02
N ASP A 29 9.46 -5.11 -18.15
CA ASP A 29 8.03 -5.18 -17.98
C ASP A 29 7.76 -4.54 -16.63
N GLY A 30 7.30 -3.29 -16.67
CA GLY A 30 6.58 -2.66 -15.57
C GLY A 30 5.29 -3.43 -15.43
N SER A 31 5.39 -4.68 -14.98
CA SER A 31 4.23 -5.48 -14.61
C SER A 31 3.51 -4.65 -13.55
N PRO A 32 2.24 -4.27 -13.80
CA PRO A 32 1.50 -3.47 -12.84
C PRO A 32 1.57 -4.21 -11.52
N ALA A 33 2.10 -3.54 -10.49
CA ALA A 33 2.22 -4.13 -9.17
C ALA A 33 0.84 -4.70 -8.80
N ALA A 34 0.84 -5.99 -8.44
CA ALA A 34 -0.37 -6.68 -8.00
C ALA A 34 -1.16 -5.79 -7.03
N PRO A 35 -2.48 -5.60 -7.25
CA PRO A 35 -3.26 -4.72 -6.39
C PRO A 35 -3.19 -5.23 -4.95
N HIS A 36 -2.99 -4.28 -4.03
CA HIS A 36 -2.98 -4.50 -2.60
C HIS A 36 -4.42 -4.64 -2.10
N VAL A 37 -4.68 -5.69 -1.33
CA VAL A 37 -6.02 -6.08 -0.89
C VAL A 37 -6.04 -6.40 0.60
N ILE A 38 -7.19 -6.23 1.21
CA ILE A 38 -7.44 -6.54 2.62
C ILE A 38 -7.97 -7.96 2.69
N ALA A 39 -7.19 -8.87 3.26
CA ALA A 39 -7.64 -10.24 3.49
C ALA A 39 -8.66 -10.26 4.65
N PRO A 40 -9.60 -11.23 4.66
CA PRO A 40 -10.50 -11.44 5.79
C PRO A 40 -9.75 -11.67 7.11
N GLY A 41 -10.39 -11.35 8.25
CA GLY A 41 -9.81 -11.57 9.58
C GLY A 41 -9.05 -10.38 10.16
N GLN A 42 -9.09 -9.22 9.50
CA GLN A 42 -8.43 -7.98 9.93
C GLN A 42 -9.39 -7.03 10.69
N GLU A 43 -10.64 -7.42 10.91
CA GLU A 43 -11.72 -6.56 11.41
C GLU A 43 -11.40 -5.97 12.78
N ALA A 44 -10.94 -6.80 13.72
CA ALA A 44 -10.57 -6.37 15.07
C ALA A 44 -9.36 -5.42 15.07
N THR A 45 -8.37 -5.68 14.21
CA THR A 45 -7.21 -4.79 14.04
C THR A 45 -7.64 -3.43 13.50
N VAL A 46 -8.56 -3.41 12.53
CA VAL A 46 -9.14 -2.18 11.97
C VAL A 46 -9.94 -1.41 13.02
N ALA A 47 -10.81 -2.07 13.78
CA ALA A 47 -11.59 -1.43 14.84
C ALA A 47 -10.68 -0.77 15.90
N ALA A 48 -9.64 -1.47 16.33
CA ALA A 48 -8.64 -0.93 17.26
C ALA A 48 -7.85 0.26 16.70
N MET A 49 -7.58 0.28 15.38
CA MET A 49 -6.94 1.43 14.72
C MET A 49 -7.85 2.67 14.66
N LEU A 50 -9.16 2.45 14.52
CA LEU A 50 -10.14 3.53 14.29
C LEU A 50 -10.76 4.08 15.58
N GLY A 51 -10.58 3.38 16.70
CA GLY A 51 -10.94 3.89 18.01
C GLY A 51 -12.17 3.27 18.63
N GLU A 52 -12.45 2.00 18.34
CA GLU A 52 -13.48 1.25 19.05
C GLU A 52 -13.33 1.40 20.58
N GLY A 53 -14.43 1.75 21.25
CA GLY A 53 -14.50 1.86 22.70
C GLY A 53 -13.89 3.13 23.31
N ASP A 54 -13.20 3.97 22.54
CA ASP A 54 -12.51 5.15 23.06
C ASP A 54 -13.08 6.47 22.50
N PRO A 55 -13.35 7.48 23.34
CA PRO A 55 -13.75 8.80 22.85
C PRO A 55 -12.65 9.41 21.96
N LEU A 56 -13.07 10.17 20.96
CA LEU A 56 -12.21 10.94 20.07
C LEU A 56 -12.37 12.44 20.35
N PRO A 57 -11.41 13.28 19.91
CA PRO A 57 -11.52 14.73 20.05
C PRO A 57 -12.82 15.30 19.46
N ASP A 58 -13.19 16.50 19.91
CA ASP A 58 -14.34 17.26 19.40
C ASP A 58 -15.70 16.55 19.57
N GLY A 59 -15.80 15.65 20.55
CA GLY A 59 -17.01 14.88 20.82
C GLY A 59 -17.30 13.84 19.74
N CYS A 60 -16.29 13.45 18.95
CA CYS A 60 -16.44 12.39 17.97
C CYS A 60 -16.43 11.00 18.65
N THR A 61 -17.20 10.09 18.09
CA THR A 61 -17.25 8.68 18.46
C THR A 61 -17.20 7.83 17.19
N TRP A 62 -16.58 6.66 17.28
CA TRP A 62 -16.55 5.72 16.17
C TRP A 62 -17.92 5.03 16.04
N ASP A 63 -18.46 5.04 14.82
CA ASP A 63 -19.78 4.49 14.47
C ASP A 63 -19.67 3.20 13.62
N GLY A 64 -18.44 2.69 13.47
CA GLY A 64 -18.14 1.48 12.72
C GLY A 64 -17.31 1.71 11.48
N ALA A 65 -16.99 0.62 10.80
CA ALA A 65 -16.25 0.63 9.55
C ALA A 65 -16.84 -0.37 8.55
N ALA A 66 -16.75 -0.05 7.27
CA ALA A 66 -16.90 -1.04 6.20
C ALA A 66 -15.49 -1.37 5.68
N ILE A 67 -15.16 -2.66 5.58
CA ILE A 67 -13.92 -3.12 4.97
C ILE A 67 -14.29 -3.62 3.58
N ASP A 68 -13.88 -2.87 2.57
CA ASP A 68 -13.94 -3.29 1.18
C ASP A 68 -12.65 -4.04 0.82
N HIS A 69 -12.59 -4.52 -0.41
CA HIS A 69 -11.47 -5.30 -0.92
C HIS A 69 -10.11 -4.58 -0.85
N ASP A 70 -10.06 -3.27 -1.09
CA ASP A 70 -8.82 -2.48 -1.19
C ASP A 70 -8.78 -1.24 -0.28
N ARG A 71 -9.82 -1.02 0.53
CA ARG A 71 -9.97 0.14 1.41
C ARG A 71 -10.84 -0.14 2.61
N VAL A 72 -10.72 0.71 3.62
CA VAL A 72 -11.60 0.73 4.78
C VAL A 72 -12.30 2.08 4.82
N ILE A 73 -13.63 2.08 4.94
CA ILE A 73 -14.45 3.28 5.12
C ILE A 73 -14.89 3.35 6.58
N ALA A 74 -14.21 4.20 7.36
CA ALA A 74 -14.54 4.45 8.75
C ALA A 74 -15.59 5.55 8.87
N ARG A 75 -16.60 5.35 9.73
CA ARG A 75 -17.65 6.33 10.02
C ARG A 75 -17.53 6.81 11.46
N PHE A 76 -17.78 8.10 11.66
CA PHE A 76 -17.74 8.76 12.95
C PHE A 76 -18.96 9.64 13.12
N VAL A 77 -19.49 9.67 14.33
CA VAL A 77 -20.52 10.63 14.74
C VAL A 77 -19.87 11.66 15.65
N CYS A 78 -19.89 12.91 15.22
CA CYS A 78 -19.37 14.05 15.96
C CYS A 78 -20.51 15.02 16.31
N ALA A 79 -20.26 15.94 17.24
CA ALA A 79 -21.24 16.97 17.62
C ALA A 79 -21.70 17.85 16.44
N THR A 80 -20.85 17.99 15.41
CA THR A 80 -21.11 18.77 14.20
C THR A 80 -21.76 17.97 13.08
N GLY A 81 -21.91 16.64 13.23
CA GLY A 81 -22.48 15.75 12.23
C GLY A 81 -21.64 14.50 11.96
N GLY A 82 -22.06 13.72 10.96
CA GLY A 82 -21.36 12.52 10.52
C GLY A 82 -20.11 12.84 9.69
N VAL A 83 -19.04 12.07 9.91
CA VAL A 83 -17.78 12.17 9.16
C VAL A 83 -17.38 10.79 8.67
N ALA A 84 -16.93 10.68 7.42
CA ALA A 84 -16.36 9.46 6.86
C ALA A 84 -14.91 9.67 6.44
N ILE A 85 -14.04 8.73 6.82
CA ILE A 85 -12.62 8.72 6.48
C ILE A 85 -12.29 7.36 5.85
N GLU A 86 -11.78 7.41 4.63
CA GLU A 86 -11.24 6.25 3.93
C GLU A 86 -9.77 6.02 4.30
N LEU A 87 -9.41 4.78 4.59
CA LEU A 87 -8.03 4.30 4.70
C LEU A 87 -7.74 3.43 3.48
N ARG A 88 -6.68 3.75 2.73
CA ARG A 88 -6.27 3.04 1.52
C ARG A 88 -4.76 2.85 1.46
N HIS A 89 -4.29 1.94 0.59
CA HIS A 89 -2.86 1.68 0.44
C HIS A 89 -2.08 2.95 0.04
N PRO A 90 -0.85 3.19 0.54
CA PRO A 90 -0.11 4.43 0.30
C PRO A 90 0.33 4.64 -1.15
N GLU A 91 0.32 3.60 -1.97
CA GLU A 91 0.61 3.68 -3.40
C GLU A 91 -0.55 4.30 -4.20
N LEU A 92 -1.77 4.36 -3.64
CA LEU A 92 -2.95 4.93 -4.30
C LEU A 92 -2.98 6.47 -4.27
N GLY A 93 -1.94 7.11 -3.76
CA GLY A 93 -1.70 8.55 -3.89
C GLY A 93 -1.82 9.34 -2.59
N SER A 94 -2.28 10.58 -2.69
CA SER A 94 -2.33 11.55 -1.58
C SER A 94 -3.60 11.46 -0.75
N GLY A 95 -3.59 12.10 0.41
CA GLY A 95 -4.71 12.21 1.33
C GLY A 95 -4.45 13.29 2.37
N ALA A 96 -5.36 13.47 3.32
CA ALA A 96 -5.21 14.44 4.40
C ALA A 96 -4.11 14.06 5.39
N ALA A 97 -3.82 12.76 5.52
CA ALA A 97 -2.71 12.27 6.31
C ALA A 97 -2.13 10.97 5.71
N ARG A 98 -0.89 10.66 6.07
CA ARG A 98 -0.17 9.46 5.63
C ARG A 98 0.56 8.80 6.80
N THR A 99 0.58 7.48 6.75
CA THR A 99 1.24 6.54 7.67
C THR A 99 2.08 5.56 6.85
N GLU A 100 2.73 4.59 7.49
CA GLU A 100 3.55 3.63 6.74
C GLU A 100 2.71 2.72 5.84
N GLN A 101 1.53 2.31 6.32
CA GLN A 101 0.66 1.37 5.61
C GLN A 101 -0.65 1.98 5.08
N PHE A 102 -0.95 3.23 5.42
CA PHE A 102 -2.19 3.87 5.00
C PHE A 102 -2.03 5.33 4.58
N VAL A 103 -2.89 5.73 3.65
CA VAL A 103 -3.26 7.13 3.40
C VAL A 103 -4.71 7.32 3.86
N LEU A 104 -4.96 8.40 4.58
CA LEU A 104 -6.26 8.74 5.13
C LEU A 104 -6.90 9.85 4.28
N VAL A 105 -8.12 9.62 3.82
CA VAL A 105 -8.86 10.52 2.92
C VAL A 105 -10.24 10.79 3.50
N PRO A 106 -10.56 12.02 3.94
CA PRO A 106 -11.93 12.39 4.25
C PRO A 106 -12.80 12.25 3.00
N THR A 107 -13.91 11.51 3.09
CA THR A 107 -14.81 11.25 1.96
C THR A 107 -16.19 11.85 2.14
N SER A 108 -16.59 12.14 3.38
CA SER A 108 -17.85 12.83 3.69
C SER A 108 -17.76 13.59 5.02
N GLY A 109 -18.56 14.65 5.13
CA GLY A 109 -18.53 15.57 6.27
C GLY A 109 -17.24 16.39 6.35
N THR A 110 -17.11 17.17 7.42
CA THR A 110 -15.90 17.96 7.70
C THR A 110 -15.11 17.34 8.84
N ALA A 111 -14.06 16.59 8.50
CA ALA A 111 -13.14 16.05 9.49
C ALA A 111 -12.31 17.18 10.10
N SER A 112 -12.39 17.36 11.42
CA SER A 112 -11.56 18.35 12.10
C SER A 112 -10.07 17.97 12.03
N PRO A 113 -9.14 18.94 12.06
CA PRO A 113 -7.72 18.64 12.13
C PRO A 113 -7.35 17.82 13.39
N ALA A 114 -8.08 17.99 14.49
CA ALA A 114 -7.84 17.24 15.72
C ALA A 114 -8.26 15.77 15.57
N LEU A 115 -9.43 15.50 14.97
CA LEU A 115 -9.88 14.15 14.64
C LEU A 115 -8.87 13.45 13.73
N LEU A 116 -8.47 14.09 12.63
CA LEU A 116 -7.51 13.50 11.68
C LEU A 116 -6.18 13.16 12.35
N ARG A 117 -5.64 14.05 13.20
CA ARG A 117 -4.41 13.76 13.96
C ARG A 117 -4.59 12.58 14.92
N ALA A 118 -5.70 12.53 15.65
CA ALA A 118 -5.97 11.45 16.59
C ALA A 118 -6.09 10.09 15.91
N ILE A 119 -6.85 10.00 14.81
CA ILE A 119 -6.96 8.78 14.01
C ILE A 119 -5.60 8.39 13.41
N THR A 120 -4.88 9.34 12.82
CA THR A 120 -3.54 9.09 12.27
C THR A 120 -2.59 8.51 13.33
N ALA A 121 -2.60 9.07 14.55
CA ALA A 121 -1.76 8.57 15.64
C ALA A 121 -2.16 7.15 16.07
N ARG A 122 -3.46 6.85 16.16
CA ARG A 122 -3.95 5.51 16.49
C ARG A 122 -3.60 4.47 15.44
N VAL A 123 -3.75 4.82 14.15
CA VAL A 123 -3.34 4.00 13.01
C VAL A 123 -1.85 3.73 13.09
N ARG A 124 -0.98 4.74 13.20
CA ARG A 124 0.48 4.55 13.31
C ARG A 124 0.89 3.63 14.45
N ALA A 125 0.23 3.74 15.61
CA ALA A 125 0.56 2.92 16.78
C ALA A 125 0.21 1.43 16.60
N ARG A 126 -0.63 1.07 15.61
CA ARG A 126 -1.21 -0.28 15.48
C ARG A 126 -1.07 -0.88 14.08
N GLU A 127 -0.71 -0.09 13.08
CA GLU A 127 -0.61 -0.53 11.68
C GLU A 127 0.41 -1.66 11.49
N ALA A 128 1.40 -1.78 12.38
CA ALA A 128 2.35 -2.90 12.39
C ALA A 128 1.69 -4.30 12.55
N SER A 129 0.44 -4.38 13.00
CA SER A 129 -0.33 -5.65 13.06
C SER A 129 -1.19 -5.89 11.82
N PHE A 130 -1.44 -4.85 11.02
CA PHE A 130 -2.20 -4.95 9.78
C PHE A 130 -1.35 -5.55 8.65
N ARG A 131 -1.98 -6.28 7.73
CA ARG A 131 -1.31 -6.86 6.56
C ARG A 131 -2.13 -6.65 5.29
N TRP A 132 -1.51 -5.99 4.32
CA TRP A 132 -1.96 -6.01 2.93
C TRP A 132 -1.56 -7.35 2.27
N SER A 133 -2.48 -7.94 1.53
CA SER A 133 -2.22 -9.07 0.63
C SER A 133 -2.03 -8.57 -0.80
N ARG A 134 -1.31 -9.32 -1.63
CA ARG A 134 -1.17 -9.03 -3.06
C ARG A 134 -1.98 -10.03 -3.86
N THR A 135 -2.82 -9.52 -4.76
CA THR A 135 -3.55 -10.40 -5.68
C THR A 135 -2.59 -10.83 -6.78
N GLN A 136 -2.17 -12.09 -6.81
CA GLN A 136 -1.39 -12.58 -7.95
C GLN A 136 -2.27 -12.53 -9.19
N SER A 137 -1.95 -11.61 -10.11
CA SER A 137 -2.49 -11.63 -11.46
C SER A 137 -2.05 -12.95 -12.08
N ARG A 138 -2.94 -13.96 -12.11
CA ARG A 138 -2.66 -15.19 -12.87
C ARG A 138 -2.59 -14.78 -14.33
N ALA A 139 -1.38 -14.62 -14.85
CA ALA A 139 -1.16 -14.51 -16.28
C ALA A 139 -1.65 -15.81 -16.92
N THR A 140 -2.75 -15.76 -17.63
CA THR A 140 -3.24 -16.87 -18.44
C THR A 140 -2.23 -17.08 -19.56
N ALA A 141 -1.29 -18.02 -19.38
CA ALA A 141 -0.49 -18.53 -20.48
C ALA A 141 -1.43 -19.36 -21.36
N GLY A 142 -1.91 -18.74 -22.46
CA GLY A 142 -2.70 -19.42 -23.47
C GLY A 142 -1.88 -20.56 -24.07
N SER A 143 -2.48 -21.75 -24.03
CA SER A 143 -2.00 -23.01 -24.62
C SER A 143 -2.12 -23.02 -26.14
#